data_AF-A0A965P9S1-F1
#
_entry.id   AF-A0A965P9S1-F1
#
_cell.length_a   1.000
_cell.length_b   1.000
_cell.length_c   1.000
_cell.angle_alpha   90.00
_cell.angle_beta   90.00
_cell.angle_gamma   90.00
#
_symmetry.space_group_name_H-M   'P 1'
#
loop_
_entity.id
_entity.type
_entity.pdbx_description
1 polymer ?
#
loop_
_entity_poly.entity_id
_entity_poly.type
_entity_poly.pdbx_seq_one_letter_code
_entity_poly.pdbx_strand_id
1 'polypeptide(L)'
;MRGCKNPGLAEAYKAEREKRGTQAEVADMLGVSRVCLARRETGTRPVTHEAWLALQALPKKRVSKAPPAGRAAGAGVREKARRTKKGKAPNVKGDSQP
;
A
#
# COMPACT_ATOMS: atom_id res chain seq x y z
N MET A 1 13.91 -9.20 29.09
CA MET A 1 14.14 -9.65 27.70
C MET A 1 14.52 -8.44 26.86
N ARG A 2 15.79 -8.27 26.49
CA ARG A 2 16.22 -7.15 25.64
C ARG A 2 15.82 -7.49 24.20
N GLY A 3 14.75 -6.85 23.72
CA GLY A 3 14.36 -6.96 22.31
C GLY A 3 15.47 -6.36 21.46
N CYS A 4 16.24 -7.21 20.77
CA CYS A 4 17.28 -6.81 19.84
C CYS A 4 16.62 -6.08 18.66
N LYS A 5 16.49 -4.76 18.80
CA LYS A 5 16.12 -3.86 17.70
C LYS A 5 17.36 -3.77 16.81
N ASN A 6 17.40 -4.56 15.74
CA ASN A 6 18.41 -4.42 14.68
C ASN A 6 17.84 -3.48 13.61
N PRO A 7 18.09 -2.16 13.68
CA PRO A 7 17.52 -1.20 12.73
C PRO A 7 17.93 -1.50 11.28
N GLY A 8 19.13 -2.02 11.06
CA GLY A 8 19.59 -2.43 9.72
C GLY A 8 18.73 -3.52 9.08
N LEU A 9 18.16 -4.45 9.88
CA LEU A 9 17.25 -5.48 9.36
C LEU A 9 15.88 -4.91 9.00
N ALA A 10 15.39 -3.93 9.75
CA ALA A 10 14.10 -3.29 9.48
C ALA A 10 14.14 -2.51 8.16
N GLU A 11 15.21 -1.73 7.93
CA GLU A 11 15.43 -1.01 6.68
C GLU A 11 15.62 -1.97 5.49
N ALA A 12 16.40 -3.04 5.65
CA ALA A 12 16.55 -4.06 4.61
C ALA A 12 15.22 -4.76 4.28
N TYR A 13 14.39 -5.04 5.29
CA TYR A 13 13.07 -5.64 5.12
C TYR A 13 12.13 -4.71 4.34
N LYS A 14 12.15 -3.43 4.68
CA LYS A 14 11.41 -2.39 3.97
C LYS A 14 11.83 -2.32 2.50
N ALA A 15 13.13 -2.28 2.22
CA ALA A 15 13.67 -2.21 0.86
C ALA A 15 13.30 -3.45 0.02
N GLU A 16 13.35 -4.66 0.58
CA GLU A 16 12.94 -5.88 -0.12
C GLU A 16 11.42 -5.92 -0.37
N ARG A 17 10.61 -5.35 0.53
CA ARG A 17 9.16 -5.23 0.37
C ARG A 17 8.80 -4.29 -0.77
N GLU A 18 9.49 -3.15 -0.88
CA GLU A 18 9.30 -2.18 -1.97
C GLU A 18 9.54 -2.78 -3.37
N LYS A 19 10.47 -3.75 -3.48
CA LYS A 19 10.73 -4.46 -4.74
C LYS A 19 9.59 -5.39 -5.17
N ARG A 20 8.68 -5.75 -4.26
CA ARG A 20 7.58 -6.71 -4.49
C ARG A 20 6.24 -6.01 -4.62
N GLY A 21 6.02 -4.96 -3.84
CA GLY A 21 4.82 -4.15 -3.94
C GLY A 21 4.63 -3.21 -2.77
N THR A 22 3.38 -2.78 -2.62
CA THR A 22 2.93 -1.97 -1.49
C THR A 22 2.79 -2.83 -0.23
N GLN A 23 2.71 -2.17 0.91
CA GLN A 23 2.52 -2.83 2.20
C GLN A 23 1.19 -3.60 2.29
N ALA A 24 0.14 -3.13 1.61
CA ALA A 24 -1.15 -3.82 1.57
C ALA A 24 -1.06 -5.09 0.70
N GLU A 25 -0.57 -4.95 -0.54
CA GLU A 25 -0.41 -6.09 -1.46
C GLU A 25 0.46 -7.19 -0.86
N VAL A 26 1.58 -6.82 -0.21
CA VAL A 26 2.47 -7.79 0.43
C VAL A 26 1.84 -8.40 1.68
N ALA A 27 1.04 -7.66 2.44
CA ALA A 27 0.30 -8.20 3.57
C ALA A 27 -0.72 -9.25 3.12
N ASP A 28 -1.44 -8.96 2.05
CA ASP A 28 -2.44 -9.86 1.45
C ASP A 28 -1.78 -11.13 0.92
N MET A 29 -0.65 -11.02 0.20
CA MET A 29 0.10 -12.18 -0.30
C MET A 29 0.65 -13.09 0.80
N LEU A 30 1.00 -12.52 1.96
CA LEU A 30 1.55 -13.27 3.09
C LEU A 30 0.48 -13.74 4.08
N GLY A 31 -0.79 -13.33 3.92
CA GLY A 31 -1.86 -13.62 4.87
C GLY A 31 -1.62 -13.00 6.25
N VAL A 32 -0.93 -11.86 6.32
CA VAL A 32 -0.64 -11.15 7.58
C VAL A 32 -1.30 -9.78 7.61
N SER A 33 -1.48 -9.19 8.79
CA SER A 33 -2.02 -7.83 8.87
C SER A 33 -1.02 -6.80 8.36
N ARG A 34 -1.51 -5.76 7.67
CA ARG A 34 -0.70 -4.61 7.24
C ARG A 34 0.08 -4.00 8.42
N VAL A 35 -0.54 -3.88 9.59
CA VAL A 35 0.09 -3.33 10.81
C VAL A 35 1.28 -4.17 11.27
N CYS A 36 1.24 -5.50 11.08
CA CYS A 36 2.35 -6.38 11.39
C CYS A 36 3.60 -6.03 10.56
N LEU A 37 3.43 -5.79 9.25
CA LEU A 37 4.53 -5.36 8.38
C LEU A 37 5.05 -3.98 8.80
N ALA A 38 4.18 -3.01 9.08
CA ALA A 38 4.60 -1.69 9.55
C ALA A 38 5.46 -1.78 10.81
N ARG A 39 5.02 -2.56 11.82
CA ARG A 39 5.78 -2.72 13.06
C ARG A 39 7.14 -3.38 12.86
N ARG A 40 7.26 -4.26 11.86
CA ARG A 40 8.56 -4.87 11.46
C ARG A 40 9.46 -3.84 10.78
N GLU A 41 8.91 -3.04 9.88
CA GLU A 41 9.63 -1.98 9.16
C GLU A 41 10.06 -0.83 10.08
N THR A 42 9.30 -0.52 11.14
CA THR A 42 9.68 0.49 12.15
C THR A 42 10.57 -0.05 13.26
N GLY A 43 10.89 -1.36 13.24
CA GLY A 43 11.67 -2.03 14.30
C GLY A 43 10.95 -2.15 15.65
N THR A 44 9.65 -1.85 15.72
CA THR A 44 8.81 -2.07 16.92
C THR A 44 8.61 -3.56 17.19
N ARG A 45 8.55 -4.38 16.13
CA ARG A 45 8.53 -5.84 16.19
C ARG A 45 9.75 -6.37 15.44
N PRO A 46 10.49 -7.36 15.99
CA PRO A 46 11.64 -7.91 15.29
C PRO A 46 11.23 -8.59 13.97
N VAL A 47 12.08 -8.46 12.96
CA VAL A 47 12.00 -9.24 11.73
C VAL A 47 12.51 -10.65 12.05
N THR A 48 11.61 -11.63 12.07
CA THR A 48 11.98 -13.03 12.28
C THR A 48 12.59 -13.61 11.01
N HIS A 49 13.37 -14.68 11.13
CA HIS A 49 13.95 -15.38 9.98
C HIS A 49 12.85 -15.87 9.02
N GLU A 50 11.76 -16.43 9.54
CA GLU A 50 10.60 -16.86 8.75
C GLU A 50 9.96 -15.70 7.98
N ALA A 51 9.82 -14.54 8.62
CA ALA A 51 9.29 -13.35 7.96
C ALA A 51 10.17 -12.91 6.79
N TRP A 52 11.49 -12.97 6.98
CA TRP A 52 12.47 -12.64 5.97
C TRP A 52 12.40 -13.60 4.77
N LEU A 53 12.31 -14.91 5.03
CA LEU A 53 12.15 -15.92 3.98
C LEU A 53 10.82 -15.80 3.23
N ALA A 54 9.73 -15.61 3.97
CA ALA A 54 8.39 -15.47 3.39
C ALA A 54 8.32 -14.25 2.47
N LEU A 55 8.89 -13.11 2.89
CA LEU A 55 9.02 -11.94 2.04
C LEU A 55 9.83 -12.26 0.78
N GLN A 56 10.98 -12.93 0.92
CA GLN A 56 11.84 -13.24 -0.20
C GLN A 56 11.21 -14.17 -1.24
N ALA A 57 10.37 -15.10 -0.81
CA ALA A 57 9.65 -16.05 -1.65
C ALA A 57 8.64 -15.38 -2.59
N LEU A 58 8.18 -14.17 -2.28
CA LEU A 58 7.25 -13.44 -3.14
C LEU A 58 7.92 -12.97 -4.44
N PRO A 59 7.19 -12.98 -5.57
CA PRO A 59 7.71 -12.52 -6.85
C PRO A 59 8.01 -11.02 -6.82
N LYS A 60 9.15 -10.62 -7.38
CA LYS A 60 9.49 -9.20 -7.55
C LYS A 60 8.62 -8.58 -8.63
N LYS A 61 8.24 -7.32 -8.44
CA LYS A 61 7.47 -6.57 -9.43
C LYS A 61 8.31 -6.43 -10.69
N ARG A 62 7.84 -7.00 -11.80
CA ARG A 62 8.51 -6.83 -13.09
C ARG A 62 8.41 -5.37 -13.47
N VAL A 63 9.56 -4.71 -13.57
CA VAL A 63 9.64 -3.44 -14.28
C VAL A 63 9.38 -3.78 -15.73
N SER A 64 8.15 -3.58 -16.20
CA SER A 64 7.88 -3.67 -17.63
C SER A 64 8.76 -2.61 -18.29
N LYS A 65 9.80 -3.05 -19.02
CA LYS A 65 10.45 -2.17 -19.98
C LYS A 65 9.32 -1.63 -20.84
N ALA A 66 9.05 -0.34 -20.76
CA ALA A 66 8.10 0.29 -21.65
C ALA A 66 8.49 -0.15 -23.09
N PRO A 67 7.52 -0.59 -23.92
CA PRO A 67 7.84 -0.80 -25.32
C PRO A 67 8.44 0.51 -25.87
N PRO A 68 9.50 0.45 -26.71
CA PRO A 68 10.06 1.66 -27.31
C PRO A 68 8.91 2.43 -27.97
N ALA A 69 8.77 3.70 -27.61
CA ALA A 69 7.72 4.59 -28.09
C ALA A 69 7.76 4.64 -29.63
N GLY A 70 6.99 3.77 -30.29
CA GLY A 70 7.12 3.59 -31.73
C GLY A 70 6.10 2.67 -32.39
N ARG A 71 5.02 2.29 -31.71
CA ARG A 71 3.90 1.62 -32.40
C ARG A 71 2.57 2.13 -31.87
N ALA A 72 2.05 3.13 -32.58
CA ALA A 72 0.71 3.64 -32.43
C ALA A 72 -0.32 2.51 -32.63
N ALA A 73 -1.15 2.30 -31.61
CA ALA A 73 -2.49 1.76 -31.78
C ALA A 73 -3.41 2.72 -31.02
N GLY A 74 -4.08 3.59 -31.78
CA GLY A 74 -5.06 4.52 -31.25
C GLY A 74 -6.36 3.82 -30.87
N ALA A 75 -7.04 4.35 -29.86
CA ALA A 75 -8.49 4.52 -29.81
C ALA A 75 -8.89 5.14 -28.45
N GLY A 76 -9.65 6.23 -28.46
CA GLY A 76 -10.42 6.67 -27.29
C GLY A 76 -10.07 8.04 -26.70
N VAL A 77 -10.09 9.10 -27.52
CA VAL A 77 -10.38 10.45 -27.01
C VAL A 77 -11.89 10.59 -26.86
N ARG A 78 -12.33 11.08 -25.70
CA ARG A 78 -13.37 12.13 -25.46
C ARG A 78 -14.06 11.86 -24.12
N GLU A 79 -14.55 12.84 -23.37
CA GLU A 79 -14.25 14.25 -23.18
C GLU A 79 -15.06 14.65 -21.93
N LYS A 80 -14.43 15.48 -21.10
CA LYS A 80 -14.90 16.20 -19.90
C LYS A 80 -16.43 16.36 -19.70
N ALA A 81 -16.87 16.13 -18.46
CA ALA A 81 -17.90 16.96 -17.84
C ALA A 81 -17.42 17.43 -16.45
N ARG A 82 -17.09 18.71 -16.37
CA ARG A 82 -17.01 19.48 -15.13
C ARG A 82 -18.43 19.64 -14.58
N ARG A 83 -18.67 19.38 -13.30
CA ARG A 83 -19.71 20.10 -12.55
C ARG A 83 -19.23 20.43 -11.15
N THR A 84 -19.02 21.72 -10.96
CA THR A 84 -18.69 22.38 -9.70
C THR A 84 -19.92 22.53 -8.79
N LYS A 85 -19.65 22.43 -7.48
CA LYS A 85 -20.25 23.15 -6.33
C LYS A 85 -21.77 23.07 -6.04
N LYS A 86 -22.00 22.90 -4.73
CA LYS A 86 -23.03 23.53 -3.87
C LYS A 86 -24.26 22.67 -3.55
N GLY A 87 -24.29 22.17 -2.32
CA GLY A 87 -25.44 21.53 -1.70
C GLY A 87 -25.20 21.33 -0.21
N LYS A 88 -25.28 22.43 0.55
CA LYS A 88 -25.33 22.44 2.01
C LYS A 88 -26.64 21.76 2.42
N ALA A 89 -26.57 20.65 3.16
CA ALA A 89 -27.77 20.02 3.73
C ALA A 89 -28.38 20.97 4.79
N PRO A 90 -29.71 21.15 4.81
CA PRO A 90 -30.39 21.97 5.79
C PRO A 90 -30.43 21.29 7.17
N ASN A 91 -30.23 22.12 8.18
CA ASN A 91 -30.46 21.88 9.59
C ASN A 91 -31.95 21.59 9.83
N VAL A 92 -32.29 20.44 10.40
CA VAL A 92 -33.65 20.14 10.87
C VAL A 92 -33.66 20.33 12.39
N LYS A 93 -34.19 21.47 12.83
CA LYS A 93 -34.79 21.59 14.15
C LYS A 93 -36.18 20.98 14.04
N GLY A 94 -36.44 19.96 14.86
CA GLY A 94 -37.77 19.38 15.05
C GLY A 94 -38.10 19.50 16.52
N ASP A 95 -39.11 20.32 16.78
CA ASP A 95 -39.64 20.70 18.07
C ASP A 95 -40.21 19.54 18.90
N SER A 96 -40.13 19.76 20.22
CA SER A 96 -41.03 19.32 21.29
C SER A 96 -42.28 18.53 20.90
N GLN A 97 -42.51 17.41 21.60
CA GLN A 97 -43.82 16.97 22.13
C GLN A 97 -43.58 15.88 23.20
N PRO A 98 -44.57 15.57 24.07
CA PRO A 98 -45.35 16.43 24.96
C PRO A 98 -44.86 16.39 26.41
#